data_AF-A0A7W9YTI1-F1
#
_entry.id   AF-A0A7W9YTI1-F1
#
_cell.length_a   1.000
_cell.length_b   1.000
_cell.length_c   1.000
_cell.angle_alpha   90.00
_cell.angle_beta   90.00
_cell.angle_gamma   90.00
#
_symmetry.space_group_name_H-M   'P 1'
#
loop_
_entity.id
_entity.type
_entity.pdbx_description
1 polymer ?
#
loop_
_entity_poly.entity_id
_entity_poly.type
_entity_poly.pdbx_seq_one_letter_code
_entity_poly.pdbx_strand_id
1 'polypeptide(L)'
;MKITLPLTASAVLLTAMAAASIWGWWLRGSEAELAVHFLWDGTPNRYAPAPFALSIVPLAAAFATLLFAVTPRFDPKASASPRLYKGLWLLVLLTLAAAHALIVWHALTTAR
;
A
#
# COMPACT_ATOMS: atom_id res chain seq x y z
N MET A 1 15.14 19.74 1.86
CA MET A 1 14.89 18.80 0.73
C MET A 1 13.51 19.04 0.14
N LYS A 2 13.33 19.11 -1.19
CA LYS A 2 11.99 19.19 -1.81
C LYS A 2 11.32 17.80 -1.79
N ILE A 3 10.16 17.69 -1.15
CA ILE A 3 9.39 16.43 -1.00
C ILE A 3 8.16 16.34 -1.92
N THR A 4 7.91 17.35 -2.74
CA THR A 4 6.68 17.45 -3.56
C THR A 4 6.46 16.21 -4.42
N LEU A 5 7.47 15.76 -5.16
CA LEU A 5 7.35 14.60 -6.05
C LEU A 5 6.93 13.31 -5.32
N PRO A 6 7.68 12.80 -4.31
CA PRO A 6 7.27 11.58 -3.62
C PRO A 6 5.95 11.75 -2.88
N LEU A 7 5.64 12.94 -2.36
CA LEU A 7 4.36 13.20 -1.69
C LEU A 7 3.17 13.16 -2.67
N THR A 8 3.30 13.77 -3.85
CA THR A 8 2.28 13.69 -4.91
C THR A 8 2.09 12.24 -5.36
N ALA A 9 3.18 11.50 -5.58
CA ALA A 9 3.10 10.07 -5.92
C ALA A 9 2.39 9.26 -4.82
N SER A 10 2.69 9.54 -3.55
CA SER A 10 2.02 8.93 -2.40
C SER A 10 0.52 9.20 -2.42
N ALA A 11 0.12 10.46 -2.64
CA ALA A 11 -1.29 10.85 -2.68
C ALA A 11 -2.05 10.16 -3.81
N VAL A 12 -1.46 10.08 -5.00
CA VAL A 12 -2.04 9.37 -6.15
C VAL A 12 -2.20 7.87 -5.85
N LEU A 13 -1.14 7.22 -5.36
CA LEU A 13 -1.18 5.79 -5.04
C LEU A 13 -2.17 5.48 -3.92
N LEU A 14 -2.19 6.27 -2.84
CA LEU A 14 -3.14 6.09 -1.75
C LEU A 14 -4.59 6.27 -2.20
N THR A 15 -4.85 7.25 -3.07
CA THR A 15 -6.18 7.43 -3.66
C THR A 15 -6.58 6.22 -4.49
N ALA A 16 -5.67 5.69 -5.32
CA ALA A 16 -5.92 4.49 -6.12
C ALA A 16 -6.17 3.25 -5.24
N MET A 17 -5.35 3.04 -4.21
CA MET A 17 -5.50 1.94 -3.26
C MET A 17 -6.83 2.05 -2.49
N ALA A 18 -7.21 3.25 -2.05
CA ALA A 18 -8.49 3.48 -1.38
C ALA A 18 -9.67 3.18 -2.31
N ALA A 19 -9.64 3.68 -3.55
CA ALA A 19 -10.66 3.41 -4.55
C ALA A 19 -10.78 1.91 -4.85
N ALA A 20 -9.66 1.21 -5.01
CA ALA A 20 -9.62 -0.23 -5.23
C ALA A 20 -10.14 -1.03 -4.02
N SER A 21 -9.87 -0.56 -2.80
CA SER A 21 -10.38 -1.17 -1.56
C SER A 21 -11.88 -1.03 -1.46
N ILE A 22 -12.41 0.16 -1.74
CA ILE A 22 -13.87 0.39 -1.78
C ILE A 22 -14.50 -0.49 -2.86
N TRP A 23 -13.94 -0.52 -4.07
CA TRP A 23 -14.45 -1.35 -5.15
C TRP A 23 -14.47 -2.84 -4.79
N GLY A 24 -13.38 -3.37 -4.24
CA GLY A 24 -13.30 -4.76 -3.78
C GLY A 24 -14.29 -5.07 -2.65
N TRP A 25 -14.51 -4.13 -1.73
CA TRP A 25 -15.50 -4.26 -0.67
C TRP A 25 -16.92 -4.40 -1.21
N TRP A 26 -17.30 -3.54 -2.16
CA TRP A 26 -18.63 -3.56 -2.78
C TRP A 26 -18.93 -4.89 -3.49
N LEU A 27 -17.91 -5.56 -4.02
CA LEU A 27 -18.07 -6.86 -4.71
C LEU A 27 -18.14 -8.06 -3.76
N ARG A 28 -17.56 -7.98 -2.57
CA ARG A 28 -17.36 -9.14 -1.69
C ARG A 28 -18.21 -9.10 -0.42
N GLY A 29 -18.53 -7.90 0.08
CA GLY A 29 -19.17 -7.72 1.37
C GLY A 29 -18.21 -7.93 2.55
N SER A 30 -18.70 -7.65 3.76
CA SER A 30 -17.91 -7.69 5.00
C SER A 30 -17.50 -9.08 5.45
N GLU A 31 -18.30 -10.09 5.11
CA GLU A 31 -18.14 -11.47 5.58
C GLU A 31 -17.15 -12.28 4.73
N ALA A 32 -16.67 -11.73 3.62
CA ALA A 32 -15.75 -12.43 2.75
C ALA A 32 -14.35 -12.53 3.35
N GLU A 33 -13.76 -13.71 3.29
CA GLU A 33 -12.33 -13.92 3.56
C GLU A 33 -11.51 -13.66 2.30
N LEU A 34 -10.46 -12.86 2.41
CA LEU A 34 -9.55 -12.51 1.32
C LEU A 34 -8.12 -12.90 1.65
N ALA A 35 -7.39 -13.35 0.64
CA ALA A 35 -5.99 -13.70 0.77
C ALA A 35 -5.16 -12.45 1.13
N VAL A 36 -4.34 -12.56 2.18
CA VAL A 36 -3.42 -11.51 2.65
C VAL A 36 -1.95 -11.92 2.55
N HIS A 37 -1.68 -13.19 2.25
CA HIS A 37 -0.34 -13.70 1.99
C HIS A 37 -0.38 -14.69 0.83
N PHE A 38 0.66 -14.62 0.00
CA PHE A 38 0.81 -15.40 -1.21
C PHE A 38 2.21 -16.03 -1.22
N LEU A 39 2.29 -17.29 -1.64
CA LEU A 39 3.55 -17.97 -1.91
C LEU A 39 4.23 -17.36 -3.16
N TRP A 40 5.47 -17.75 -3.43
CA TRP A 40 6.23 -17.28 -4.59
C TRP A 40 5.60 -17.62 -5.95
N ASP A 41 4.79 -18.68 -5.99
CA ASP A 41 4.00 -19.08 -7.15
C ASP A 41 2.65 -18.34 -7.26
N GLY A 42 2.37 -17.41 -6.34
CA GLY A 42 1.12 -16.66 -6.26
C GLY A 42 -0.01 -17.40 -5.55
N THR A 43 0.21 -18.60 -5.00
CA THR A 43 -0.83 -19.35 -4.29
C THR A 43 -1.16 -18.68 -2.95
N PRO A 44 -2.43 -18.37 -2.66
CA PRO A 44 -2.85 -17.92 -1.34
C PRO A 44 -2.55 -18.95 -0.25
N ASN A 45 -2.01 -18.51 0.89
CA ASN A 45 -1.78 -19.39 2.05
C ASN A 45 -2.21 -18.80 3.40
N ARG A 46 -2.75 -17.56 3.40
CA ARG A 46 -3.33 -16.92 4.59
C ARG A 46 -4.46 -15.99 4.19
N TYR A 47 -5.52 -16.00 4.98
CA TYR A 47 -6.72 -15.20 4.76
C TYR A 47 -7.01 -14.29 5.96
N ALA A 48 -7.79 -13.24 5.70
CA ALA A 48 -8.38 -12.39 6.72
C ALA A 48 -9.72 -11.81 6.22
N PRO A 49 -10.58 -11.34 7.14
CA PRO A 49 -11.82 -10.66 6.76
C PRO A 49 -11.56 -9.51 5.79
N ALA A 50 -12.45 -9.34 4.82
CA ALA A 50 -12.39 -8.30 3.80
C ALA A 50 -12.08 -6.89 4.34
N PRO A 51 -12.63 -6.45 5.50
CA PRO A 51 -12.35 -5.09 5.97
C PRO A 51 -10.90 -4.93 6.36
N PHE A 52 -10.31 -5.97 6.96
CA PHE A 52 -8.90 -5.98 7.31
C PHE A 52 -8.02 -6.12 6.07
N ALA A 53 -8.29 -7.12 5.23
CA ALA A 53 -7.48 -7.41 4.05
C ALA A 53 -7.38 -6.23 3.09
N LEU A 54 -8.49 -5.53 2.83
CA LEU A 54 -8.52 -4.39 1.91
C LEU A 54 -7.91 -3.11 2.51
N SER A 55 -7.91 -2.95 3.83
CA SER A 55 -7.47 -1.70 4.48
C SER A 55 -6.04 -1.70 5.01
N ILE A 56 -5.48 -2.86 5.38
CA ILE A 56 -4.20 -2.92 6.10
C ILE A 56 -3.02 -2.36 5.29
N VAL A 57 -2.95 -2.69 3.99
CA VAL A 57 -1.84 -2.23 3.13
C VAL A 57 -1.96 -0.74 2.76
N PRO A 58 -3.14 -0.18 2.42
CA PRO A 58 -3.31 1.26 2.27
C PRO A 58 -2.95 2.04 3.54
N LEU A 59 -3.32 1.54 4.72
CA LEU A 59 -2.95 2.14 6.00
C LEU A 59 -1.43 2.10 6.24
N ALA A 60 -0.78 0.97 5.95
CA ALA A 60 0.67 0.86 6.02
C ALA A 60 1.38 1.83 5.05
N ALA A 61 0.85 2.01 3.83
CA ALA A 61 1.36 2.96 2.85
C ALA A 61 1.18 4.42 3.31
N ALA A 62 0.06 4.75 3.95
CA ALA A 62 -0.19 6.07 4.51
C ALA A 62 0.76 6.36 5.67
N PHE A 63 0.97 5.38 6.55
CA PHE A 63 1.92 5.47 7.65
C PHE A 63 3.36 5.62 7.16
N ALA A 64 3.78 4.82 6.18
CA ALA A 64 5.11 4.95 5.55
C ALA A 64 5.30 6.33 4.92
N THR A 65 4.29 6.83 4.21
CA THR A 65 4.27 8.19 3.64
C THR A 65 4.50 9.25 4.72
N LEU A 66 3.77 9.15 5.83
CA LEU A 66 3.91 10.07 6.96
C LEU A 66 5.33 10.02 7.55
N LEU A 67 5.85 8.82 7.80
CA LEU A 67 7.23 8.64 8.29
C LEU A 67 8.24 9.28 7.35
N PHE A 68 8.17 8.98 6.05
CA PHE A 68 9.12 9.55 5.10
C PHE A 68 9.00 11.07 4.97
N ALA A 69 7.79 11.64 5.09
CA ALA A 69 7.56 13.07 5.02
C ALA A 69 8.06 13.82 6.28
N VAL A 70 7.98 13.18 7.45
CA VAL A 70 8.29 13.81 8.74
C VAL A 70 9.75 13.62 9.15
N THR A 71 10.36 12.46 8.92
CA THR A 71 11.73 12.13 9.35
C THR A 71 12.79 13.18 8.98
N PRO A 72 12.79 13.82 7.79
CA PRO A 72 13.80 14.83 7.44
C PRO A 72 13.79 16.07 8.33
N ARG A 73 12.74 16.28 9.13
CA ARG A 73 12.63 17.39 10.09
C ARG A 73 13.46 17.16 11.36
N PHE A 74 13.79 15.90 11.68
CA PHE A 74 14.45 15.54 12.94
C PHE A 74 15.71 14.68 12.73
N ASP A 75 15.86 14.03 11.57
CA ASP A 75 17.08 13.29 11.21
C ASP A 75 17.85 14.01 10.09
N PRO A 76 18.99 14.65 10.38
CA PRO A 76 19.82 15.30 9.37
C PRO A 76 20.41 14.32 8.35
N LYS A 77 20.54 13.02 8.68
CA LYS A 77 21.02 12.00 7.73
C LYS A 77 20.07 11.83 6.54
N ALA A 78 18.76 11.97 6.76
CA ALA A 78 17.77 11.94 5.68
C ALA A 78 17.98 13.09 4.67
N SER A 79 18.51 14.23 5.13
CA SER A 79 18.84 15.37 4.28
C SER A 79 20.23 15.27 3.63
N ALA A 80 21.11 14.39 4.11
CA ALA A 80 22.47 14.22 3.59
C ALA A 80 22.51 13.54 2.21
N SER A 81 21.53 12.68 1.89
CA SER A 81 21.40 12.06 0.57
C SER A 81 19.95 12.08 0.06
N PRO A 82 19.46 13.25 -0.41
CA PRO A 82 18.06 13.44 -0.81
C PRO A 82 17.60 12.53 -1.94
N ARG A 83 18.49 12.13 -2.85
CA ARG A 83 18.15 11.25 -3.98
C ARG A 83 17.84 9.83 -3.50
N LEU A 84 18.76 9.25 -2.70
CA LEU A 84 18.59 7.91 -2.12
C LEU A 84 17.35 7.85 -1.23
N TYR A 85 17.16 8.85 -0.37
CA TYR A 85 16.01 8.90 0.53
C TYR A 85 14.67 8.91 -0.22
N LYS A 86 14.55 9.75 -1.26
CA LYS A 86 13.34 9.77 -2.12
C LYS A 86 13.18 8.46 -2.91
N GLY A 87 14.27 7.87 -3.38
CA GLY A 87 14.25 6.58 -4.07
C GLY A 87 13.71 5.47 -3.16
N LEU A 88 14.18 5.40 -1.92
CA LEU A 88 13.70 4.45 -0.90
C LEU A 88 12.22 4.68 -0.58
N TRP A 89 11.78 5.93 -0.42
CA TRP A 89 10.36 6.24 -0.21
C TRP A 89 9.50 5.68 -1.36
N LEU A 90 9.85 6.00 -2.61
CA LEU A 90 9.09 5.53 -3.77
C LEU A 90 9.12 4.00 -3.90
N LEU A 91 10.26 3.37 -3.63
CA LEU A 91 10.40 1.91 -3.66
C LEU A 91 9.46 1.24 -2.65
N VAL A 92 9.48 1.70 -1.39
CA VAL A 92 8.59 1.17 -0.34
C VAL A 92 7.13 1.30 -0.74
N LEU A 93 6.73 2.47 -1.25
CA LEU A 93 5.36 2.67 -1.70
C LEU A 93 4.97 1.78 -2.89
N LEU A 94 5.87 1.59 -3.84
CA LEU A 94 5.62 0.72 -4.98
C LEU A 94 5.45 -0.74 -4.54
N THR A 95 6.28 -1.21 -3.60
CA THR A 95 6.15 -2.55 -3.03
C THR A 95 4.82 -2.74 -2.31
N LEU A 96 4.40 -1.77 -1.49
CA LEU A 96 3.11 -1.81 -0.79
C LEU A 96 1.93 -1.76 -1.78
N ALA A 97 2.01 -0.92 -2.80
CA ALA A 97 0.97 -0.85 -3.85
C ALA A 97 0.86 -2.17 -4.63
N ALA A 98 1.98 -2.79 -4.98
CA ALA A 98 2.00 -4.10 -5.64
C ALA A 98 1.40 -5.20 -4.75
N ALA A 99 1.74 -5.22 -3.47
CA ALA A 99 1.16 -6.16 -2.51
C ALA A 99 -0.36 -5.97 -2.38
N HIS A 100 -0.84 -4.73 -2.31
CA HIS A 100 -2.27 -4.43 -2.27
C HIS A 100 -3.00 -4.84 -3.55
N ALA A 101 -2.37 -4.64 -4.71
CA ALA A 101 -2.93 -5.06 -6.00
C ALA A 101 -3.18 -6.57 -6.06
N LEU A 102 -2.34 -7.40 -5.44
CA LEU A 102 -2.57 -8.86 -5.34
C LEU A 102 -3.82 -9.20 -4.51
N ILE A 103 -4.03 -8.48 -3.40
CA ILE A 103 -5.24 -8.65 -2.55
C ILE A 103 -6.49 -8.26 -3.35
N VAL A 104 -6.45 -7.11 -4.03
CA VAL A 104 -7.56 -6.63 -4.86
C VAL A 104 -7.81 -7.61 -6.02
N TRP A 105 -6.78 -8.08 -6.70
CA TRP A 105 -6.89 -9.09 -7.75
C TRP A 105 -7.56 -10.36 -7.26
N HIS A 106 -7.18 -10.87 -6.09
CA HIS A 106 -7.83 -12.02 -5.47
C HIS A 106 -9.32 -11.74 -5.21
N ALA A 107 -9.65 -10.57 -4.67
CA ALA A 107 -11.05 -10.17 -4.47
C ALA A 107 -11.85 -10.15 -5.79
N LEU A 108 -11.27 -9.65 -6.88
CA LEU A 108 -11.93 -9.57 -8.18
C LEU A 108 -12.12 -10.93 -8.84
N THR A 109 -11.16 -11.84 -8.70
CA THR A 109 -11.18 -13.15 -9.38
C THR A 109 -11.98 -14.22 -8.65
N THR A 110 -12.13 -14.07 -7.33
CA THR A 110 -12.96 -14.97 -6.51
C THR A 110 -14.42 -14.52 -6.40
N ALA A 111 -14.77 -13.35 -6.96
CA ALA A 111 -16.15 -12.90 -7.13
C ALA A 111 -16.84 -13.72 -8.24
N ARG A 112 -17.37 -14.89 -7.89
CA ARG A 112 -18.34 -15.65 -8.66
C ARG A 112 -19.47 -16.06 -7.75
#